data_AF-A0A944SP48-F1
#
_entry.id   AF-A0A944SP48-F1
#
_cell.length_a   1.000
_cell.length_b   1.000
_cell.length_c   1.000
_cell.angle_alpha   90.00
_cell.angle_beta   90.00
_cell.angle_gamma   90.00
#
_symmetry.space_group_name_H-M   'P 1'
#
loop_
_entity.id
_entity.type
_entity.pdbx_description
1 polymer ?
#
loop_
_entity_poly.entity_id
_entity_poly.type
_entity_poly.pdbx_seq_one_letter_code
_entity_poly.pdbx_strand_id
1 'polypeptide(L)'
;GFIYRDEVYHDDAYTNPEEIGKADLRIAKHRNGATGNIKLAFVGQYSRFEDLAFEDRFQGVNDEQMDASYINNMTNFDQGDF
;
A
#
# COMPACT_ATOMS: atom_id res chain seq x y z
N GLY A 1 -9.25 1.91 -17.43
CA GLY A 1 -8.03 1.43 -16.77
C GLY A 1 -7.93 -0.06 -16.93
N PHE A 2 -6.86 -0.65 -16.44
CA PHE A 2 -6.66 -2.11 -16.39
C PHE A 2 -6.20 -2.48 -14.98
N ILE A 3 -6.64 -3.63 -14.45
CA ILE A 3 -6.24 -4.18 -13.15
C ILE A 3 -5.50 -5.49 -13.42
N TYR A 4 -4.33 -5.64 -12.82
CA TYR A 4 -3.51 -6.84 -12.90
C TYR A 4 -3.22 -7.37 -11.49
N ARG A 5 -3.33 -8.69 -11.30
CA ARG A 5 -3.01 -9.39 -10.05
C ARG A 5 -2.12 -10.58 -10.38
N ASP A 6 -0.88 -10.57 -9.89
CA ASP A 6 0.12 -11.59 -10.20
C ASP A 6 -0.37 -12.99 -9.81
N GLU A 7 -0.93 -13.10 -8.61
CA GLU A 7 -1.49 -14.33 -8.01
C GLU A 7 -2.62 -15.01 -8.81
N VAL A 8 -3.26 -14.31 -9.76
CA VAL A 8 -4.37 -14.86 -10.56
C VAL A 8 -3.89 -15.34 -11.93
N TYR A 9 -2.82 -14.72 -12.45
CA TYR A 9 -2.37 -14.93 -13.81
C TYR A 9 -1.11 -15.81 -13.90
N HIS A 10 -0.45 -16.09 -12.78
CA HIS A 10 0.69 -16.99 -12.68
C HIS A 10 0.40 -18.19 -11.78
N ASP A 11 1.00 -19.34 -12.11
CA ASP A 11 0.96 -20.54 -11.26
C ASP A 11 1.85 -20.35 -10.02
N ASP A 12 1.54 -21.05 -8.91
CA ASP A 12 2.26 -20.95 -7.63
C ASP A 12 3.80 -21.13 -7.73
N ALA A 13 4.29 -21.80 -8.76
CA ALA A 13 5.73 -21.98 -9.02
C ALA A 13 6.42 -20.71 -9.57
N TYR A 14 5.65 -19.73 -10.03
CA TYR A 14 6.12 -18.48 -10.66
C TYR A 14 5.53 -17.21 -10.03
N THR A 15 4.56 -17.35 -9.12
CA THR A 15 4.01 -16.24 -8.33
C THR A 15 5.10 -15.66 -7.44
N ASN A 16 5.40 -14.37 -7.59
CA ASN A 16 6.35 -13.70 -6.73
C ASN A 16 5.73 -13.54 -5.33
N PRO A 17 6.31 -14.10 -4.24
CA PRO A 17 5.74 -14.00 -2.89
C PRO A 17 5.51 -12.54 -2.46
N GLU A 18 6.30 -11.61 -2.98
CA GLU A 18 6.19 -10.18 -2.69
C GLU A 18 4.98 -9.50 -3.37
N GLU A 19 4.35 -10.14 -4.37
CA GLU A 19 3.20 -9.60 -5.13
C GLU A 19 1.87 -10.27 -4.72
N ILE A 20 1.90 -11.26 -3.83
CA ILE A 20 0.69 -11.89 -3.29
C ILE A 20 -0.13 -10.84 -2.53
N GLY A 21 -1.43 -10.76 -2.83
CA GLY A 21 -2.31 -9.74 -2.25
C GLY A 21 -2.07 -8.32 -2.77
N LYS A 22 -1.24 -8.13 -3.81
CA LYS A 22 -1.06 -6.83 -4.49
C LYS A 22 -1.76 -6.80 -5.85
N ALA A 23 -2.12 -5.61 -6.28
CA ALA A 23 -2.74 -5.35 -7.57
C ALA A 23 -2.13 -4.12 -8.23
N ASP A 24 -1.77 -4.25 -9.51
CA ASP A 24 -1.32 -3.14 -10.34
C ASP A 24 -2.52 -2.51 -11.08
N LEU A 25 -2.82 -1.25 -10.75
CA LEU A 25 -3.83 -0.44 -11.42
C LEU A 25 -3.18 0.48 -12.45
N ARG A 26 -3.53 0.30 -13.74
CA ARG A 26 -3.09 1.18 -14.84
C ARG A 26 -4.16 2.20 -15.20
N ILE A 27 -3.88 3.47 -14.95
CA ILE A 27 -4.69 4.61 -15.39
C ILE A 27 -4.40 4.86 -16.88
N ALA A 28 -5.14 4.19 -17.76
CA ALA A 28 -4.95 4.29 -19.20
C ALA A 28 -5.43 5.62 -19.81
N LYS A 29 -6.39 6.31 -19.17
CA LYS A 29 -6.93 7.58 -19.64
C LYS A 29 -7.27 8.47 -18.46
N HIS A 30 -6.85 9.72 -18.55
CA HIS A 30 -7.19 10.79 -17.61
C HIS A 30 -7.36 12.08 -18.41
N ARG A 31 -8.58 12.66 -18.42
CA ARG A 31 -8.93 13.78 -19.32
C ARG A 31 -8.12 15.06 -19.03
N ASN A 32 -7.81 15.29 -17.76
CA ASN A 32 -7.17 16.51 -17.27
C ASN A 32 -6.01 16.21 -16.30
N GLY A 33 -5.29 15.11 -16.51
CA GLY A 33 -4.15 14.82 -15.65
C GLY A 33 -3.32 13.63 -16.12
N ALA A 34 -2.33 13.27 -15.31
CA ALA A 34 -1.40 12.22 -15.64
C ALA A 34 -2.09 10.85 -15.68
N THR A 35 -1.67 10.04 -16.66
CA THR A 35 -1.81 8.60 -16.64
C THR A 35 -0.66 8.00 -15.83
N GLY A 36 -0.80 6.76 -15.38
CA GLY A 36 0.22 6.12 -14.57
C GLY A 36 -0.20 4.75 -14.06
N ASN A 37 0.73 4.11 -13.37
CA ASN A 37 0.50 2.83 -12.71
C ASN A 37 0.56 3.04 -11.20
N ILE A 38 -0.36 2.42 -10.48
CA ILE A 38 -0.47 2.52 -9.03
C ILE A 38 -0.54 1.10 -8.49
N LYS A 39 0.30 0.78 -7.50
CA LYS A 39 0.20 -0.47 -6.74
C LYS A 39 -0.81 -0.29 -5.60
N LEU A 40 -1.71 -1.26 -5.45
CA LEU A 40 -2.75 -1.30 -4.42
C LEU A 40 -2.71 -2.65 -3.70
N ALA A 41 -3.16 -2.71 -2.46
CA ALA A 41 -3.41 -3.97 -1.77
C ALA A 41 -4.80 -4.51 -2.16
N PHE A 42 -4.94 -5.82 -2.33
CA PHE A 42 -6.20 -6.50 -2.62
C PHE A 42 -6.62 -7.42 -1.47
N VAL A 43 -7.74 -7.09 -0.84
CA VAL A 43 -8.33 -7.85 0.26
C VAL A 43 -9.42 -8.78 -0.27
N GLY A 44 -9.04 -10.00 -0.62
CA GLY A 44 -9.91 -10.98 -1.30
C GLY A 44 -11.22 -11.28 -0.56
N GLN A 45 -11.19 -11.37 0.77
CA GLN A 45 -12.37 -11.64 1.61
C GLN A 45 -13.50 -10.61 1.44
N TYR A 46 -13.16 -9.37 1.07
CA TYR A 46 -14.13 -8.29 0.88
C TYR A 46 -14.16 -7.77 -0.57
N SER A 47 -13.35 -8.37 -1.46
CA SER A 47 -13.15 -7.90 -2.84
C SER A 47 -12.84 -6.40 -2.90
N ARG A 48 -12.02 -5.91 -1.96
CA ARG A 48 -11.72 -4.49 -1.76
C ARG A 48 -10.25 -4.19 -2.08
N PHE A 49 -10.01 -3.02 -2.64
CA PHE A 49 -8.66 -2.47 -2.82
C PHE A 49 -8.39 -1.44 -1.71
N GLU A 50 -7.22 -1.52 -1.11
CA GLU A 50 -6.73 -0.57 -0.10
C GLU A 50 -5.45 0.10 -0.59
N ASP A 51 -5.12 1.25 0.00
CA ASP A 51 -3.93 2.02 -0.35
C ASP A 51 -2.65 1.30 0.14
N LEU A 52 -1.74 0.99 -0.78
CA LEU A 52 -0.44 0.39 -0.47
C LEU A 52 0.56 1.44 0.07
N ALA A 53 0.27 2.73 -0.07
CA ALA A 53 1.15 3.81 0.40
C ALA A 53 1.38 3.78 1.92
N PHE A 54 0.55 3.07 2.69
CA PHE A 54 0.86 2.85 4.11
C PHE A 54 2.12 2.00 4.26
N GLU A 55 2.29 0.94 3.49
CA GLU A 55 3.43 0.02 3.58
C GLU A 55 4.72 0.62 2.98
N ASP A 56 4.61 1.32 1.83
CA ASP A 56 5.75 1.98 1.18
C ASP A 56 6.30 3.18 1.98
N ARG A 57 5.45 3.89 2.73
CA ARG A 57 5.88 4.98 3.65
C ARG A 57 6.74 4.48 4.81
N PHE A 58 6.74 3.18 5.01
CA PHE A 58 7.31 2.50 6.16
C PHE A 58 8.37 1.45 5.76
N GLN A 59 8.63 1.29 4.46
CA GLN A 59 9.76 0.50 3.99
C GLN A 59 11.08 1.13 4.45
N GLY A 60 11.73 0.45 5.39
CA GLY A 60 12.99 0.87 6.02
C GLY A 60 12.88 1.31 7.48
N VAL A 61 11.67 1.32 8.04
CA VAL A 61 11.44 1.62 9.46
C VAL A 61 11.17 0.30 10.18
N ASN A 62 12.09 -0.12 11.04
CA ASN A 62 11.93 -1.35 11.84
C ASN A 62 10.75 -1.18 12.82
N ASP A 63 10.12 -2.29 13.23
CA ASP A 63 8.98 -2.29 14.17
C ASP A 63 9.25 -1.48 15.47
N GLU A 64 10.50 -1.46 15.93
CA GLU A 64 10.96 -0.69 17.08
C GLU A 64 10.93 0.84 16.84
N GLN A 65 11.19 1.27 15.61
CA GLN A 65 11.17 2.68 15.22
C GLN A 65 9.74 3.17 14.94
N MET A 66 8.84 2.28 14.53
CA MET A 66 7.40 2.56 14.38
C MET A 66 6.78 2.96 15.71
N ASP A 67 6.99 2.14 16.73
CA ASP A 67 6.42 2.35 18.06
C ASP A 67 6.98 3.63 18.71
N ALA A 68 8.28 3.89 18.53
CA ALA A 68 8.89 5.15 18.95
C ALA A 68 8.31 6.37 18.21
N SER A 69 8.09 6.29 16.89
CA SER A 69 7.51 7.41 16.12
C SER A 69 6.03 7.67 16.46
N TYR A 70 5.27 6.62 16.78
CA TYR A 70 3.89 6.72 17.23
C TYR A 70 3.81 7.35 18.63
N ILE A 71 4.64 6.91 19.58
CA ILE A 71 4.71 7.49 20.92
C ILE A 71 5.20 8.94 20.87
N ASN A 72 6.23 9.27 20.10
CA ASN A 72 6.75 10.63 19.99
C ASN A 72 5.73 11.62 19.39
N ASN A 73 4.90 11.18 18.44
CA ASN A 73 3.82 12.01 17.91
C ASN A 73 2.66 12.13 18.90
N MET A 74 2.41 11.11 19.73
CA MET A 74 1.37 11.12 20.76
C MET A 74 1.75 11.99 21.96
N THR A 75 3.02 11.98 22.39
CA THR A 75 3.52 12.83 23.48
C THR A 75 3.55 14.31 23.11
N ASN A 76 3.81 14.63 21.83
CA ASN A 76 3.80 16.01 21.33
C ASN A 76 2.38 16.61 21.18
N PHE A 77 1.33 15.77 21.13
CA PHE A 77 -0.06 16.24 21.02
C PHE A 77 -0.69 16.54 22.39
N ASP A 78 -0.17 15.94 23.47
CA ASP A 78 -0.69 16.10 24.84
C ASP A 78 0.06 17.17 25.67
N GLN A 79 1.09 17.81 25.09
CA GLN A 79 1.87 18.90 25.71
C GLN A 79 1.42 20.31 25.30
N GLY A 80 0.16 20.47 24.89
CA GLY A 80 -0.45 21.79 24.74
C GLY A 80 -0.90 22.32 26.10
N ASP A 81 -0.03 23.04 26.81
CA ASP A 81 -0.44 23.91 27.92
C ASP A 81 -1.44 24.98 27.40
N PHE A 82 -2.54 25.17 28.12
CA PHE A 82 -3.47 26.31 27.96
C PHE A 82 -2.84 27.62 28.45
#